data_AF-A0A1C5YUF2-F1
#
_entry.id   AF-A0A1C5YUF2-F1
#
_cell.length_a   1.000
_cell.length_b   1.000
_cell.length_c   1.000
_cell.angle_alpha   90.00
_cell.angle_beta   90.00
_cell.angle_gamma   90.00
#
_symmetry.space_group_name_H-M   'P 1'
#
loop_
_entity.id
_entity.type
_entity.pdbx_description
1 polymer ?
#
loop_
_entity_poly.entity_id
_entity_poly.type
_entity_poly.pdbx_seq_one_letter_code
_entity_poly.pdbx_strand_id
1 'polypeptide(L)'
;MKYEIGDLVSKPVTGICKIDNILYLNPQDEKNNKLYYLMKPVEDEKEKIYVPVSNSDARLRLCLTKEEARMHTSYVKCQKSLRKSRGREPVISVGG
;
A
#
# COMPACT_ATOMS: atom_id res chain seq x y z
N MET A 1 5.22 12.55 12.31
CA MET A 1 4.04 12.07 11.56
C MET A 1 4.51 10.99 10.60
N LYS A 2 3.74 9.92 10.40
CA LYS A 2 4.18 8.77 9.57
C LYS A 2 3.76 8.84 8.11
N TYR A 3 2.66 9.54 7.84
CA TYR A 3 2.09 9.73 6.51
C TYR A 3 1.91 11.22 6.29
N GLU A 4 2.12 11.68 5.06
CA GLU A 4 1.99 13.08 4.68
C GLU A 4 0.76 13.30 3.80
N ILE A 5 0.34 14.56 3.67
CA ILE A 5 -0.77 14.90 2.76
C ILE A 5 -0.34 14.56 1.33
N GLY A 6 -1.15 13.77 0.65
CA GLY A 6 -0.85 13.25 -0.69
C GLY A 6 -0.40 11.79 -0.72
N ASP A 7 -0.03 11.19 0.42
CA ASP A 7 0.35 9.78 0.47
C ASP A 7 -0.82 8.85 0.13
N LEU A 8 -0.49 7.74 -0.54
CA LEU A 8 -1.42 6.64 -0.79
C LEU A 8 -1.22 5.57 0.28
N VAL A 9 -2.29 5.26 1.00
CA VAL A 9 -2.33 4.24 2.04
C VAL A 9 -3.38 3.20 1.69
N SER A 10 -3.08 1.94 1.96
CA SER A 10 -4.02 0.83 1.84
C SER A 10 -4.60 0.47 3.20
N LYS A 11 -5.93 0.43 3.27
CA LYS A 11 -6.70 -0.06 4.40
C LYS A 11 -7.41 -1.36 3.98
N PRO A 12 -7.30 -2.46 4.74
CA PRO A 12 -7.84 -3.75 4.34
C PRO A 12 -9.36 -3.76 4.10
N VAL A 13 -10.12 -2.88 4.76
CA VAL A 13 -11.59 -2.81 4.63
C VAL A 13 -12.04 -1.91 3.47
N THR A 14 -11.29 -0.86 3.14
CA THR A 14 -11.77 0.19 2.21
C THR A 14 -10.91 0.26 0.93
N GLY A 15 -9.80 -0.46 0.88
CA GLY A 15 -8.90 -0.45 -0.27
C GLY A 15 -7.87 0.68 -0.21
N ILE A 16 -7.62 1.29 -1.36
CA ILE A 16 -6.61 2.34 -1.52
C ILE A 16 -7.23 3.68 -1.20
N CYS A 17 -6.59 4.45 -0.33
CA CYS A 17 -7.03 5.77 0.10
C CYS A 17 -5.87 6.77 -0.02
N LYS A 18 -6.19 8.01 -0.33
CA LYS A 18 -5.22 9.11 -0.37
C LYS A 18 -5.41 9.99 0.87
N ILE A 19 -4.32 10.33 1.54
CA ILE A 19 -4.34 11.30 2.66
C ILE A 19 -4.67 12.68 2.07
N ASP A 20 -5.80 13.23 2.48
CA ASP A 20 -6.30 14.54 2.04
C ASP A 20 -5.91 15.62 3.05
N ASN A 21 -6.00 15.31 4.36
CA ASN A 21 -5.68 16.27 5.40
C ASN A 21 -5.35 15.61 6.75
N ILE A 22 -4.77 16.39 7.66
CA ILE A 22 -4.48 15.96 9.04
C ILE A 22 -5.07 17.01 9.98
N LEU A 23 -6.09 16.65 10.77
CA LEU A 23 -6.81 17.59 11.60
C LEU A 23 -7.31 16.99 12.92
N TYR A 24 -7.71 17.88 13.83
CA TYR A 24 -8.51 17.55 15.01
C TYR A 24 -9.99 17.62 14.63
N LEU A 25 -10.76 16.56 14.93
CA LEU A 25 -12.19 16.52 14.61
C LEU A 25 -12.98 17.50 15.49
N ASN A 26 -12.69 17.50 16.79
CA ASN A 26 -13.37 18.34 17.76
C ASN A 26 -12.36 19.15 18.61
N PRO A 27 -12.76 20.31 19.18
CA PRO A 27 -11.91 21.07 20.09
C PRO A 27 -11.57 20.32 21.39
N GLN A 28 -12.38 19.34 21.80
CA GLN A 28 -12.02 18.42 22.89
C GLN A 28 -10.87 17.48 22.50
N ASP A 29 -10.79 17.06 21.24
CA ASP A 29 -9.68 16.23 20.76
C ASP A 29 -8.38 17.03 20.72
N GLU A 30 -8.43 18.33 20.44
CA GLU A 30 -7.27 19.23 20.52
C GLU A 30 -6.69 19.29 21.94
N LYS A 31 -7.55 19.43 22.97
CA LYS A 31 -7.13 19.36 24.38
C LYS A 31 -6.50 18.01 24.74
N ASN A 32 -6.94 16.93 24.09
CA ASN A 32 -6.42 15.58 24.30
C ASN A 32 -5.30 15.21 23.31
N ASN A 33 -4.84 16.14 22.47
CA ASN A 33 -3.85 15.91 21.41
C ASN A 33 -4.19 14.72 20.48
N LYS A 34 -5.48 14.51 20.20
CA LYS A 34 -5.98 13.44 19.31
C LYS A 34 -6.07 13.90 17.86
N LEU A 35 -5.04 13.61 17.08
CA LEU A 35 -4.99 13.88 15.64
C LEU A 35 -5.69 12.78 14.83
N TYR A 36 -6.30 13.17 13.72
CA TYR A 36 -6.93 12.29 12.75
C TYR A 36 -6.38 12.54 11.34
N TYR A 37 -6.09 11.45 10.63
CA TYR A 37 -5.88 11.45 9.18
C TYR A 37 -7.24 11.45 8.49
N LEU A 38 -7.52 12.51 7.74
CA LEU A 38 -8.60 12.55 6.75
C LEU A 38 -8.07 11.96 5.46
N MET A 39 -8.67 10.87 5.01
CA MET A 39 -8.32 10.23 3.75
C MET A 39 -9.58 9.94 2.92
N LYS A 40 -9.41 9.97 1.60
CA LYS A 40 -10.48 9.69 0.64
C LYS A 40 -10.10 8.45 -0.17
N PRO A 41 -11.01 7.47 -0.34
CA PRO A 41 -10.75 6.36 -1.24
C PRO A 41 -10.60 6.88 -2.67
N VAL A 42 -9.71 6.25 -3.44
CA VAL A 42 -9.51 6.62 -4.86
C VAL A 42 -10.67 6.21 -5.75
N GLU A 43 -11.47 5.23 -5.33
CA GLU A 43 -12.70 4.84 -6.03
C GLU A 43 -13.84 5.86 -5.80
N ASP A 44 -13.94 6.43 -4.59
CA ASP A 44 -15.02 7.33 -4.20
C ASP A 44 -14.51 8.58 -3.46
N GLU A 45 -14.25 9.64 -4.20
CA GLU A 45 -13.69 10.91 -3.68
C GLU A 45 -14.61 11.62 -2.67
N LYS A 46 -15.90 11.27 -2.68
CA LYS A 46 -16.93 11.82 -1.79
C LYS A 46 -16.87 11.21 -0.39
N GLU A 47 -16.36 9.99 -0.26
CA GLU A 47 -16.27 9.31 1.02
C GLU A 47 -15.10 9.86 1.83
N LYS A 48 -15.36 10.23 3.08
CA LYS A 48 -14.36 10.78 4.00
C LYS A 48 -14.13 9.80 5.12
N ILE A 49 -12.91 9.29 5.21
CA ILE A 49 -12.52 8.32 6.23
C ILE A 49 -11.60 9.04 7.21
N TYR A 50 -11.96 8.96 8.48
CA TYR A 50 -11.17 9.52 9.57
C TYR A 50 -10.49 8.38 10.34
N VAL A 51 -9.15 8.42 10.38
CA VAL A 51 -8.35 7.43 11.12
C VAL A 51 -7.50 8.14 12.15
N PRO A 52 -7.61 7.79 13.45
CA PRO A 52 -6.78 8.40 14.48
C PRO A 52 -5.32 8.06 14.27
N VAL A 53 -4.45 9.08 14.36
CA VAL A 53 -2.99 8.94 14.20
C VAL A 53 -2.42 7.96 15.22
N SER A 54 -2.96 7.92 16.44
CA SER A 54 -2.54 7.00 17.49
C SER A 54 -2.69 5.52 17.13
N ASN A 55 -3.57 5.17 16.19
CA ASN A 55 -3.83 3.78 15.78
C ASN A 55 -3.61 3.56 14.26
N SER A 56 -2.79 4.40 13.62
CA SER A 56 -2.53 4.29 12.18
C SER A 56 -1.66 3.10 11.83
N ASP A 57 -0.72 2.69 12.70
CA ASP A 57 0.23 1.61 12.44
C ASP A 57 -0.44 0.24 12.25
N ALA A 58 -1.48 -0.05 13.02
CA ALA A 58 -2.18 -1.33 12.93
C ALA A 58 -3.16 -1.39 11.74
N ARG A 59 -3.53 -0.24 11.16
CA ARG A 59 -4.69 -0.13 10.26
C ARG A 59 -4.35 0.31 8.84
N LEU A 60 -3.17 0.93 8.63
CA LEU A 60 -2.75 1.50 7.35
C LEU A 60 -1.41 0.91 6.92
N ARG A 61 -1.28 0.64 5.61
CA ARG A 61 -0.01 0.26 4.97
C ARG A 61 0.29 1.28 3.87
N LEU A 62 1.53 1.77 3.81
CA LEU A 62 1.95 2.66 2.71
C LEU A 62 1.87 1.92 1.38
N CYS A 63 1.30 2.55 0.35
CA CYS A 63 1.30 2.00 -1.00
C CYS A 63 2.65 2.27 -1.67
N LEU A 64 3.10 1.27 -2.45
CA LEU A 64 4.30 1.39 -3.28
C LEU A 64 4.15 2.53 -4.27
N THR A 65 5.22 3.29 -4.49
CA THR A 65 5.27 4.28 -5.56
C THR A 65 5.23 3.58 -6.93
N LYS A 66 4.90 4.34 -7.99
CA LYS A 66 4.90 3.81 -9.37
C LYS A 66 6.25 3.17 -9.74
N GLU A 67 7.35 3.72 -9.25
CA GLU A 67 8.70 3.23 -9.53
C GLU A 67 8.99 1.93 -8.79
N GLU A 68 8.65 1.84 -7.51
CA GLU A 68 8.78 0.61 -6.75
C GLU A 68 7.91 -0.51 -7.33
N ALA A 69 6.68 -0.21 -7.75
CA ALA A 69 5.80 -1.15 -8.43
C ALA A 69 6.42 -1.65 -9.76
N ARG A 70 7.06 -0.76 -10.54
CA ARG A 70 7.78 -1.13 -11.77
C ARG A 70 9.00 -2.00 -11.48
N MET A 71 9.74 -1.72 -10.41
CA MET A 71 10.87 -2.54 -9.98
C MET A 71 10.40 -3.92 -9.55
N HIS A 72 9.36 -4.00 -8.73
CA HIS A 72 8.80 -5.25 -8.23
C HIS A 72 8.25 -6.13 -9.38
N THR A 73 7.57 -5.53 -10.36
CA THR A 73 7.11 -6.28 -11.55
C THR A 73 8.27 -6.79 -12.41
N SER A 74 9.36 -6.01 -12.53
CA SER A 74 10.56 -6.40 -13.26
C SER A 74 11.30 -7.55 -12.57
N TYR A 75 11.45 -7.48 -11.24
CA TYR A 75 12.06 -8.53 -10.43
C TYR A 75 11.26 -9.84 -10.52
N VAL A 76 9.93 -9.78 -10.36
CA VAL A 76 9.06 -10.96 -10.43
C VAL A 76 9.08 -11.59 -11.84
N LYS A 77 9.14 -10.78 -12.91
CA LYS A 77 9.35 -11.28 -14.29
C LYS A 77 10.70 -11.99 -14.42
N CYS A 78 11.78 -11.39 -13.92
CA CYS A 78 13.11 -11.97 -13.94
C CYS A 78 13.19 -13.30 -13.16
N GLN A 79 12.57 -13.36 -11.98
CA GLN A 79 12.54 -14.56 -11.15
C GLN A 79 11.75 -15.70 -11.80
N LYS A 80 10.65 -15.39 -12.49
CA LYS A 80 9.91 -16.36 -13.32
C LYS A 80 10.76 -16.87 -14.48
N SER A 81 11.54 -16.02 -15.16
CA SER A 81 12.45 -16.49 -16.22
C SER A 81 13.57 -17.39 -15.69
N LEU A 82 14.12 -17.10 -14.50
CA LEU A 82 15.16 -17.92 -13.86
C LEU A 82 14.64 -19.28 -13.37
N ARG A 83 13.38 -19.37 -12.92
CA ARG A 83 12.74 -20.67 -12.63
C ARG A 83 12.47 -21.47 -13.90
N LYS A 84 12.09 -20.81 -15.00
CA LYS A 84 11.84 -21.47 -16.30
C LYS A 84 13.11 -22.03 -16.95
N SER A 85 14.28 -21.44 -16.69
CA SER A 85 15.56 -21.97 -17.15
C SER A 85 16.10 -23.12 -16.31
N ARG A 86 15.65 -23.30 -15.06
CA ARG A 86 16.03 -24.42 -14.18
C ARG A 86 15.09 -25.64 -14.25
N GLY A 87 13.98 -25.54 -14.98
CA GLY A 87 12.98 -26.61 -15.16
C GLY A 87 13.05 -27.37 -16.49
N ARG A 88 14.13 -27.23 -17.27
CA ARG A 88 14.41 -28.12 -18.41
C ARG A 88 15.51 -29.09 -17.99
N GLU A 89 15.13 -30.21 -17.38
CA GLU A 89 15.98 -31.40 -17.46
C GLU A 89 16.04 -31.78 -18.94
N PRO A 90 17.23 -31.93 -19.56
CA PRO A 90 17.33 -32.57 -20.84
C PRO A 90 16.91 -34.02 -20.65
N VAL A 91 15.75 -34.40 -21.17
CA VAL A 91 15.44 -35.81 -21.40
C VAL A 91 16.49 -36.33 -22.37
N ILE A 92 17.52 -36.98 -21.85
CA ILE A 92 18.45 -37.74 -22.66
C ILE A 92 17.64 -38.89 -23.26
N SER A 93 17.20 -38.71 -24.50
CA SER A 93 16.62 -39.80 -25.28
C SER A 93 17.76 -40.75 -25.65
N VAL A 94 18.04 -41.73 -24.78
CA VAL A 94 18.85 -42.90 -25.14
C VAL A 94 17.98 -43.78 -26.03
N GLY A 95 18.10 -43.58 -27.34
CA GLY A 95 17.64 -44.51 -28.35
C GLY A 95 18.76 -45.48 -28.73
N GLY A 96 18.39 -46.74 -28.98
CA GLY A 96 19.25 -47.77 -29.58
C GLY A 96 19.42 -48.99 -28.71
#